data_AF-A0A352B5W7-F1
#
_entry.id   AF-A0A352B5W7-F1
#
_cell.length_a   1.000
_cell.length_b   1.000
_cell.length_c   1.000
_cell.angle_alpha   90.00
_cell.angle_beta   90.00
_cell.angle_gamma   90.00
#
_symmetry.space_group_name_H-M   'P 1'
#
loop_
_entity.id
_entity.type
_entity.pdbx_description
1 polymer ?
#
loop_
_entity_poly.entity_id
_entity_poly.type
_entity_poly.pdbx_seq_one_letter_code
_entity_poly.pdbx_strand_id
1 'polypeptide(L)'
;ELILALDYHLNEPELTPGVDIAFLGRGMGYVWAFVAARYASIGIGAPAASHRSAALAASLRQFLDRHYPGAVAPDASPMRWVIPLHGRGFLDRYRIQGDRWALIGDAAGLADPLTGEGIYYALASARLLAEAFLLDEPATYTAAVRRTVVPELEKGYAIAHDYLRPRLLNLLVGAASHSASLRDLLATYLSGEASYQVARTLLRRRRGAILGELIGIGKKFP
;
A
#
# COMPACT_ATOMS: atom_id res chain seq x y z
N GLU A 1 14.41 -6.15 -1.93
CA GLU A 1 14.37 -4.78 -1.42
C GLU A 1 13.56 -4.76 -0.13
N LEU A 2 13.69 -3.74 0.69
CA LEU A 2 12.95 -3.63 1.95
C LEU A 2 12.26 -2.27 2.00
N ILE A 3 11.03 -2.23 2.50
CA ILE A 3 10.39 -0.99 2.92
C ILE A 3 10.61 -0.82 4.42
N LEU A 4 11.10 0.35 4.81
CA LEU A 4 11.05 0.79 6.20
C LEU A 4 9.71 1.44 6.44
N ALA A 5 8.98 0.94 7.42
CA ALA A 5 7.72 1.53 7.84
C ALA A 5 7.75 1.87 9.33
N LEU A 6 7.25 3.05 9.66
CA LEU A 6 7.19 3.59 11.02
C LEU A 6 5.78 4.10 11.27
N ASP A 7 5.26 3.91 12.48
CA ASP A 7 3.88 4.27 12.79
C ASP A 7 3.72 4.67 14.26
N TYR A 8 2.82 5.61 14.50
CA TYR A 8 2.23 5.84 15.81
C TYR A 8 0.82 5.26 15.84
N HIS A 9 0.62 4.33 16.76
CA HIS A 9 -0.70 3.83 17.10
C HIS A 9 -1.26 4.63 18.28
N LEU A 10 -2.38 5.32 18.04
CA LEU A 10 -3.04 6.16 19.04
C LEU A 10 -4.35 5.50 19.45
N ASN A 11 -4.57 5.35 20.76
CA ASN A 11 -5.81 4.83 21.31
C ASN A 11 -6.72 5.98 21.71
N GLU A 12 -8.01 5.90 21.34
CA GLU A 12 -9.04 6.92 21.62
C GLU A 12 -8.57 8.35 21.28
N PRO A 13 -8.12 8.60 20.03
CA PRO A 13 -7.58 9.90 19.66
C PRO A 13 -8.69 10.96 19.62
N GLU A 14 -8.42 12.16 20.15
CA GLU A 14 -9.28 13.34 19.97
C GLU A 14 -9.10 13.95 18.56
N LEU A 15 -9.20 13.11 17.54
CA LEU A 15 -9.01 13.47 16.13
C LEU A 15 -10.29 13.19 15.35
N THR A 16 -10.57 14.02 14.36
CA THR A 16 -11.70 13.78 13.46
C THR A 16 -11.43 12.53 12.61
N PRO A 17 -12.36 11.56 12.54
CA PRO A 17 -12.21 10.39 11.69
C PRO A 17 -12.00 10.77 10.22
N GLY A 18 -11.07 10.09 9.57
CA GLY A 18 -10.65 10.44 8.22
C GLY A 18 -9.46 9.61 7.74
N VAL A 19 -9.17 9.77 6.45
CA VAL A 19 -8.00 9.15 5.81
C VAL A 19 -7.23 10.25 5.09
N ASP A 20 -6.00 10.47 5.52
CA ASP A 20 -5.06 11.36 4.85
C ASP A 20 -3.86 10.58 4.31
N ILE A 21 -3.42 10.94 3.10
CA ILE A 21 -2.26 10.34 2.44
C ILE A 21 -1.39 11.46 1.88
N ALA A 22 -0.09 11.43 2.18
CA ALA A 22 0.88 12.42 1.68
C ALA A 22 2.13 11.74 1.13
N PHE A 23 2.63 12.17 -0.04
CA PHE A 23 3.76 11.53 -0.71
C PHE A 23 5.08 12.25 -0.46
N LEU A 24 6.17 11.49 -0.37
CA LEU A 24 7.52 12.02 -0.20
C LEU A 24 8.08 12.41 -1.57
N GLY A 25 8.41 13.70 -1.75
CA GLY A 25 8.79 14.27 -3.04
C GLY A 25 10.08 13.75 -3.69
N ARG A 26 10.89 12.91 -3.01
CA ARG A 26 12.24 12.56 -3.49
C ARG A 26 12.67 11.09 -3.53
N GLY A 27 11.84 10.08 -3.24
CA GLY A 27 12.38 8.71 -3.21
C GLY A 27 11.45 7.51 -3.21
N MET A 28 10.19 7.67 -3.62
CA MET A 28 9.11 6.71 -3.36
C MET A 28 8.87 6.53 -1.84
N GLY A 29 7.60 6.56 -1.46
CA GLY A 29 7.21 6.53 -0.06
C GLY A 29 6.13 7.56 0.24
N TYR A 30 5.32 7.25 1.23
CA TYR A 30 4.17 8.04 1.60
C TYR A 30 3.93 7.93 3.10
N VAL A 31 3.20 8.91 3.60
CA VAL A 31 2.63 8.98 4.93
C VAL A 31 1.16 8.59 4.80
N TRP A 32 0.67 7.79 5.73
CA TRP A 32 -0.74 7.53 5.94
C TRP A 32 -1.17 8.08 7.30
N ALA A 33 -2.40 8.53 7.39
CA ALA A 33 -3.11 8.75 8.63
C ALA A 33 -4.50 8.14 8.49
N PHE A 34 -4.71 7.02 9.14
CA PHE A 34 -5.99 6.32 9.22
C PHE A 34 -6.59 6.59 10.59
N VAL A 35 -7.49 7.57 10.65
CA VAL A 35 -8.15 7.97 11.89
C VAL A 35 -9.55 7.35 11.93
N ALA A 36 -9.74 6.40 12.84
CA ALA A 36 -11.03 5.82 13.17
C ALA A 36 -11.59 6.44 14.46
N ALA A 37 -12.82 6.09 14.82
CA ALA A 37 -13.49 6.66 15.99
C ALA A 37 -12.78 6.37 17.33
N ARG A 38 -12.03 5.27 17.42
CA ARG A 38 -11.40 4.79 18.67
C ARG A 38 -9.91 4.51 18.56
N TYR A 39 -9.34 4.67 17.37
CA TYR A 39 -7.92 4.46 17.14
C TYR A 39 -7.45 5.27 15.94
N ALA A 40 -6.17 5.62 15.92
CA ALA A 40 -5.52 6.13 14.72
C ALA A 40 -4.20 5.41 14.48
N SER A 41 -3.90 5.15 13.21
CA SER A 41 -2.58 4.73 12.74
C SER A 41 -2.04 5.82 11.85
N ILE A 42 -0.97 6.48 12.29
CA ILE A 42 -0.31 7.55 11.54
C ILE A 42 1.15 7.17 11.35
N GLY A 43 1.52 6.88 10.10
CA GLY A 43 2.81 6.32 9.79
C GLY A 43 3.35 6.70 8.44
N ILE A 44 4.58 6.28 8.18
CA ILE A 44 5.36 6.57 6.97
C ILE A 44 6.03 5.29 6.48
N GLY A 45 6.00 5.06 5.18
CA GLY A 45 6.63 3.92 4.52
C GLY A 45 7.50 4.38 3.37
N ALA A 46 8.73 3.89 3.27
CA ALA A 46 9.62 4.18 2.13
C ALA A 46 10.70 3.11 1.93
N PRO A 47 11.29 3.00 0.71
CA PRO A 47 12.36 2.05 0.44
C PRO A 47 13.61 2.30 1.28
N ALA A 48 14.12 1.24 1.90
CA ALA A 48 15.34 1.24 2.71
C ALA A 48 16.61 1.57 1.90
N ALA A 49 16.58 1.32 0.58
CA ALA A 49 17.69 1.64 -0.31
C ALA A 49 17.93 3.16 -0.44
N SER A 50 16.86 3.96 -0.29
CA SER A 50 16.88 5.41 -0.50
C SER A 50 16.67 6.21 0.79
N HIS A 51 16.27 5.55 1.89
CA HIS A 51 15.91 6.22 3.14
C HIS A 51 16.49 5.54 4.36
N ARG A 52 16.78 6.36 5.38
CA ARG A 52 17.19 5.91 6.71
C ARG A 52 16.02 6.05 7.68
N SER A 53 15.88 5.11 8.62
CA SER A 53 14.80 5.12 9.62
C SER A 53 14.72 6.43 10.40
N ALA A 54 15.85 7.00 10.82
CA ALA A 54 15.88 8.29 11.53
C ALA A 54 15.33 9.46 10.70
N ALA A 55 15.63 9.50 9.40
CA ALA A 55 15.10 10.53 8.51
C ALA A 55 13.59 10.37 8.30
N LEU A 56 13.10 9.14 8.20
CA LEU A 56 11.66 8.87 8.11
C LEU A 56 10.93 9.26 9.41
N ALA A 57 11.51 8.96 10.58
CA ALA A 57 10.95 9.38 11.86
C ALA A 57 10.84 10.91 11.96
N ALA A 58 11.86 11.65 11.52
CA ALA A 58 11.83 13.10 11.47
C ALA A 58 10.75 13.64 10.51
N SER A 59 10.63 13.05 9.31
CA SER A 59 9.58 13.42 8.35
C SER A 59 8.17 13.13 8.87
N LEU A 60 7.96 11.97 9.50
CA LEU A 60 6.67 11.62 10.11
C LEU A 60 6.33 12.59 11.24
N ARG A 61 7.32 12.96 12.07
CA ARG A 61 7.12 13.94 13.13
C ARG A 61 6.74 15.31 12.58
N GLN A 62 7.43 15.78 11.54
CA GLN A 62 7.08 17.04 10.87
C GLN A 62 5.66 17.02 10.30
N PHE A 63 5.22 15.89 9.75
CA PHE A 63 3.86 15.73 9.26
C PHE A 63 2.83 15.81 10.40
N LEU A 64 3.06 15.08 11.50
CA LEU A 64 2.23 15.14 12.70
C LEU A 64 2.14 16.56 13.26
N ASP A 65 3.28 17.24 13.46
CA ASP A 65 3.30 18.59 14.02
C ASP A 65 2.50 19.60 13.15
N ARG A 66 2.45 19.38 11.84
CA ARG A 66 1.73 20.24 10.90
C ARG A 66 0.23 19.93 10.81
N HIS A 67 -0.15 18.65 10.78
CA HIS A 67 -1.51 18.21 10.44
C HIS A 67 -2.31 17.73 11.66
N TYR A 68 -1.61 17.25 12.69
CA TYR A 68 -2.20 16.70 13.93
C TYR A 68 -1.42 17.22 15.16
N PRO A 69 -1.36 18.54 15.36
CA PRO A 69 -0.56 19.14 16.43
C PRO A 69 -1.01 18.60 17.80
N GLY A 70 -0.04 18.12 18.59
CA GLY A 70 -0.31 17.56 19.92
C GLY A 70 -0.87 16.13 19.94
N ALA A 71 -1.09 15.49 18.78
CA ALA A 71 -1.61 14.11 18.73
C ALA A 71 -0.63 13.07 19.30
N VAL A 72 0.66 13.39 19.34
CA VAL A 72 1.73 12.50 19.82
C VAL A 72 2.60 13.25 20.82
N ALA A 73 2.91 12.58 21.94
CA ALA A 73 3.77 13.16 22.98
C ALA A 73 5.18 13.46 22.47
N PRO A 74 5.87 14.49 23.01
CA PRO A 74 7.16 14.91 22.48
C PRO A 74 8.22 13.83 22.41
N ASP A 75 8.25 12.93 23.40
CA ASP A 75 9.19 11.84 23.64
C ASP A 75 8.71 10.48 23.09
N ALA A 76 7.48 10.39 22.58
CA ALA A 76 6.97 9.17 21.99
C ALA A 76 7.81 8.77 20.76
N SER A 77 8.09 7.47 20.66
CA SER A 77 8.79 6.87 19.54
C SER A 77 7.84 6.03 18.70
N PRO A 78 7.94 6.08 17.36
CA PRO A 78 7.10 5.27 16.51
C PRO A 78 7.52 3.81 16.62
N MET A 79 6.54 2.92 16.45
CA MET A 79 6.82 1.52 16.14
C MET A 79 7.50 1.44 14.78
N ARG A 80 8.26 0.36 14.55
CA ARG A 80 9.05 0.19 13.33
C ARG A 80 8.93 -1.24 12.85
N TRP A 81 8.75 -1.41 11.55
CA TRP A 81 8.75 -2.71 10.90
C TRP A 81 9.41 -2.61 9.53
N VAL A 82 9.75 -3.78 9.00
CA VAL A 82 10.38 -3.93 7.70
C VAL A 82 9.48 -4.84 6.88
N ILE A 83 9.10 -4.38 5.70
CA ILE A 83 8.28 -5.16 4.77
C ILE A 83 9.21 -5.67 3.65
N PRO A 84 9.33 -7.00 3.47
CA PRO A 84 10.18 -7.57 2.44
C PRO A 84 9.51 -7.47 1.07
N LEU A 85 10.16 -6.74 0.16
CA LEU A 85 9.74 -6.64 -1.25
C LEU A 85 10.68 -7.45 -2.14
N HIS A 86 10.14 -8.51 -2.74
CA HIS A 86 10.88 -9.39 -3.64
C HIS A 86 10.58 -9.11 -5.11
N GLY A 87 11.59 -8.71 -5.88
CA GLY A 87 11.44 -8.45 -7.32
C GLY A 87 10.94 -9.64 -8.14
N ARG A 88 10.70 -9.41 -9.44
CA ARG A 88 10.17 -10.43 -10.38
C ARG A 88 10.92 -11.76 -10.31
N GLY A 89 10.18 -12.86 -10.50
CA GLY A 89 10.73 -14.21 -10.46
C GLY A 89 11.23 -14.66 -9.08
N PHE A 90 10.83 -14.02 -7.97
CA PHE A 90 11.39 -14.39 -6.66
C PHE A 90 11.08 -15.84 -6.25
N LEU A 91 9.91 -16.37 -6.60
CA LEU A 91 9.58 -17.77 -6.33
C LEU A 91 10.44 -18.76 -7.14
N ASP A 92 11.16 -18.31 -8.16
CA ASP A 92 12.12 -19.14 -8.90
C ASP A 92 13.42 -19.33 -8.11
N ARG A 93 13.67 -18.46 -7.13
CA ARG A 93 14.85 -18.51 -6.25
C ARG A 93 14.53 -18.96 -4.83
N TYR A 94 13.30 -18.74 -4.37
CA TYR A 94 12.89 -19.01 -2.99
C TYR A 94 11.71 -19.98 -2.93
N ARG A 95 11.75 -20.87 -1.94
CA ARG A 95 10.65 -21.79 -1.65
C ARG A 95 9.76 -21.18 -0.58
N ILE A 96 8.46 -21.16 -0.85
CA ILE A 96 7.42 -20.79 0.12
C ILE A 96 6.74 -22.02 0.75
N GLN A 97 7.24 -23.22 0.43
CA GLN A 97 6.73 -24.48 0.92
C GLN A 97 7.79 -25.58 0.90
N GLY A 98 7.68 -26.50 1.86
CA GLY A 98 8.38 -27.77 1.88
C GLY A 98 7.64 -28.82 2.68
N ASP A 99 8.37 -29.86 3.08
CA ASP A 99 7.78 -30.95 3.85
C ASP A 99 7.31 -30.43 5.20
N ARG A 100 5.99 -30.53 5.46
CA ARG A 100 5.34 -30.10 6.69
C ARG A 100 5.50 -28.61 7.06
N TRP A 101 5.82 -27.75 6.09
CA TRP A 101 5.83 -26.30 6.31
C TRP A 101 5.40 -25.52 5.06
N ALA A 102 4.78 -24.37 5.29
CA ALA A 102 4.45 -23.39 4.27
C ALA A 102 4.55 -21.97 4.86
N LEU A 103 4.89 -21.00 4.03
CA LEU A 103 4.94 -19.58 4.36
C LEU A 103 3.75 -18.88 3.70
N ILE A 104 3.21 -17.85 4.36
CA ILE A 104 2.12 -17.00 3.86
C ILE A 104 2.46 -15.52 4.07
N GLY A 105 1.78 -14.62 3.35
CA GLY A 105 1.94 -13.16 3.50
C GLY A 105 3.39 -12.70 3.38
N ASP A 106 3.79 -11.78 4.26
CA ASP A 106 5.15 -11.22 4.31
C ASP A 106 6.23 -12.27 4.52
N ALA A 107 5.94 -13.34 5.27
CA ALA A 107 6.88 -14.44 5.44
C ALA A 107 7.14 -15.20 4.13
N ALA A 108 6.14 -15.25 3.25
CA ALA A 108 6.28 -15.73 1.87
C ALA A 108 6.77 -14.66 0.90
N GLY A 109 6.97 -13.42 1.36
CA GLY A 109 7.40 -12.31 0.52
C GLY A 109 6.32 -11.74 -0.40
N LEU A 110 5.04 -11.92 -0.06
CA LEU A 110 3.90 -11.62 -0.93
C LEU A 110 3.33 -10.20 -0.77
N ALA A 111 4.09 -9.26 -0.21
CA ALA A 111 3.63 -7.88 -0.07
C ALA A 111 3.53 -7.16 -1.43
N ASP A 112 2.57 -6.24 -1.54
CA ASP A 112 2.36 -5.43 -2.74
C ASP A 112 3.56 -4.49 -2.97
N PRO A 113 4.21 -4.51 -4.13
CA PRO A 113 5.38 -3.67 -4.39
C PRO A 113 5.08 -2.21 -4.69
N LEU A 114 3.82 -1.88 -4.98
CA LEU A 114 3.37 -0.53 -5.26
C LEU A 114 3.07 0.19 -3.94
N THR A 115 2.25 -0.40 -3.08
CA THR A 115 1.79 0.23 -1.84
C THR A 115 2.59 -0.21 -0.62
N GLY A 116 3.24 -1.37 -0.65
CA GLY A 116 3.81 -2.00 0.54
C GLY A 116 2.75 -2.67 1.43
N GLU A 117 1.50 -2.76 1.00
CA GLU A 117 0.43 -3.45 1.73
C GLU A 117 0.61 -4.97 1.67
N GLY A 118 0.47 -5.64 2.82
CA GLY A 118 0.61 -7.10 2.92
C GLY A 118 -0.69 -7.84 3.23
N ILE A 119 -1.72 -7.16 3.77
CA ILE A 119 -2.90 -7.81 4.36
C ILE A 119 -3.67 -8.64 3.33
N TYR A 120 -3.95 -8.07 2.15
CA TYR A 120 -4.68 -8.78 1.10
C TYR A 120 -3.96 -10.08 0.71
N TYR A 121 -2.66 -10.01 0.46
CA TYR A 121 -1.89 -11.18 0.02
C TYR A 121 -1.61 -12.17 1.17
N ALA A 122 -1.55 -11.71 2.42
CA ALA A 122 -1.53 -12.59 3.58
C ALA A 122 -2.82 -13.42 3.65
N LEU A 123 -3.98 -12.79 3.51
CA LEU A 123 -5.27 -13.50 3.50
C LEU A 123 -5.44 -14.39 2.27
N ALA A 124 -5.06 -13.90 1.09
CA ALA A 124 -5.16 -14.66 -0.15
C ALA A 124 -4.28 -15.92 -0.09
N SER A 125 -3.02 -15.80 0.34
CA SER A 125 -2.12 -16.95 0.48
C SER A 125 -2.56 -17.91 1.61
N ALA A 126 -3.04 -17.39 2.74
CA ALA A 126 -3.61 -18.21 3.81
C ALA A 126 -4.80 -19.04 3.31
N ARG A 127 -5.70 -18.42 2.52
CA ARG A 127 -6.84 -19.10 1.91
C ARG A 127 -6.41 -20.20 0.95
N LEU A 128 -5.45 -19.92 0.05
CA LEU A 128 -4.96 -20.93 -0.90
C LEU A 128 -4.31 -22.12 -0.17
N LEU A 129 -3.57 -21.86 0.91
CA LEU A 129 -2.99 -22.92 1.73
C LEU A 129 -4.09 -23.75 2.41
N ALA A 130 -5.09 -23.10 3.00
CA ALA A 130 -6.22 -23.78 3.64
C ALA A 130 -7.02 -24.63 2.64
N GLU A 131 -7.29 -24.12 1.44
CA GLU A 131 -7.96 -24.87 0.37
C GLU A 131 -7.15 -26.12 -0.03
N ALA A 132 -5.82 -26.00 -0.16
CA ALA A 132 -4.95 -27.14 -0.48
C ALA A 132 -4.97 -28.21 0.63
N PHE A 133 -5.02 -27.81 1.91
CA PHE A 133 -5.18 -28.74 3.03
C PHE A 133 -6.54 -29.44 3.05
N LEU A 134 -7.62 -28.70 2.79
CA LEU A 134 -8.99 -29.26 2.78
C LEU A 134 -9.21 -30.26 1.65
N LEU A 135 -8.44 -30.16 0.57
CA LEU A 135 -8.44 -31.10 -0.55
C LEU A 135 -7.46 -32.27 -0.38
N ASP A 136 -6.73 -32.35 0.75
CA ASP A 136 -5.64 -33.31 0.98
C ASP A 136 -4.51 -33.23 -0.07
N GLU A 137 -4.31 -32.03 -0.65
CA GLU A 137 -3.32 -31.75 -1.67
C GLU A 137 -2.40 -30.58 -1.27
N PRO A 138 -1.79 -30.56 -0.06
CA PRO A 138 -1.01 -29.42 0.41
C PRO A 138 0.10 -29.04 -0.55
N ALA A 139 0.72 -30.01 -1.26
CA ALA A 139 1.78 -29.80 -2.25
C ALA A 139 1.39 -28.86 -3.41
N THR A 140 0.10 -28.60 -3.64
CA THR A 140 -0.40 -27.72 -4.71
C THR A 140 -0.34 -26.24 -4.34
N TYR A 141 -0.14 -25.89 -3.07
CA TYR A 141 -0.17 -24.51 -2.57
C TYR A 141 0.76 -23.57 -3.36
N THR A 142 2.03 -23.94 -3.54
CA THR A 142 2.99 -23.10 -4.29
C THR A 142 2.55 -22.86 -5.74
N ALA A 143 1.98 -23.88 -6.38
CA ALA A 143 1.47 -23.77 -7.75
C ALA A 143 0.23 -22.84 -7.81
N ALA A 144 -0.64 -22.90 -6.80
CA ALA A 144 -1.78 -22.01 -6.68
C ALA A 144 -1.35 -20.55 -6.53
N VAL A 145 -0.40 -20.25 -5.64
CA VAL A 145 0.18 -18.90 -5.45
C VAL A 145 0.81 -18.38 -6.75
N ARG A 146 1.58 -19.23 -7.46
CA ARG A 146 2.17 -18.88 -8.76
C ARG A 146 1.13 -18.53 -9.82
N ARG A 147 -0.04 -19.17 -9.78
CA ARG A 147 -1.12 -18.94 -10.76
C ARG A 147 -1.93 -17.69 -10.45
N THR A 148 -2.16 -17.36 -9.18
CA THR A 148 -3.13 -16.32 -8.79
C THR A 148 -2.50 -15.06 -8.22
N VAL A 149 -1.45 -15.18 -7.41
CA VAL A 149 -0.84 -14.06 -6.68
C VAL A 149 0.34 -13.46 -7.44
N VAL A 150 1.26 -14.31 -7.91
CA VAL A 150 2.49 -13.84 -8.59
C VAL A 150 2.20 -12.93 -9.79
N PRO A 151 1.23 -13.23 -10.68
CA PRO A 151 0.96 -12.36 -11.83
C PRO A 151 0.51 -10.94 -11.45
N GLU A 152 -0.19 -10.79 -10.31
CA GLU A 152 -0.60 -9.48 -9.81
C GLU A 152 0.59 -8.73 -9.20
N LEU A 153 1.41 -9.41 -8.39
CA LEU A 153 2.63 -8.84 -7.84
C LEU A 153 3.62 -8.40 -8.93
N GLU A 154 3.81 -9.19 -9.98
CA GLU A 154 4.70 -8.83 -11.09
C GLU A 154 4.22 -7.60 -11.88
N LYS A 155 2.89 -7.45 -12.04
CA LYS A 155 2.31 -6.22 -12.59
C LYS A 155 2.60 -5.04 -11.65
N GLY A 156 2.39 -5.22 -10.35
CA GLY A 156 2.75 -4.25 -9.31
C GLY A 156 4.20 -3.79 -9.44
N TYR A 157 5.14 -4.72 -9.57
CA TYR A 157 6.57 -4.42 -9.75
C TYR A 157 6.85 -3.62 -11.00
N ALA A 158 6.22 -3.95 -12.13
CA ALA A 158 6.35 -3.19 -13.36
C ALA A 158 5.92 -1.73 -13.16
N ILE A 159 4.82 -1.50 -12.45
CA ILE A 159 4.28 -0.16 -12.25
C ILE A 159 5.16 0.63 -11.28
N ALA A 160 5.51 0.02 -10.15
CA ALA A 160 6.37 0.59 -9.11
C ALA A 160 7.72 1.03 -9.70
N HIS A 161 8.36 0.14 -10.47
CA HIS A 161 9.68 0.39 -11.03
C HIS A 161 9.66 1.30 -12.27
N ASP A 162 8.73 1.06 -13.21
CA ASP A 162 8.79 1.68 -14.54
C ASP A 162 7.98 2.98 -14.63
N TYR A 163 6.95 3.17 -13.78
CA TYR A 163 5.95 4.23 -13.96
C TYR A 163 5.84 5.23 -12.80
N LEU A 164 6.17 4.86 -11.57
CA LEU A 164 5.90 5.70 -10.40
C LEU A 164 7.05 6.65 -10.08
N ARG A 165 7.08 7.72 -10.86
CA ARG A 165 7.85 8.91 -10.51
C ARG A 165 7.11 9.70 -9.43
N PRO A 166 7.78 10.24 -8.40
CA PRO A 166 7.15 11.05 -7.35
C PRO A 166 6.24 12.17 -7.87
N ARG A 167 6.57 12.74 -9.03
CA ARG A 167 5.73 13.74 -9.72
C ARG A 167 4.37 13.20 -10.18
N LEU A 168 4.31 11.97 -10.67
CA LEU A 168 3.08 11.35 -11.15
C LEU A 168 2.17 10.96 -9.97
N LEU A 169 2.75 10.46 -8.88
CA LEU A 169 2.01 10.20 -7.63
C LEU A 169 1.37 11.46 -7.07
N ASN A 170 2.14 12.55 -6.97
CA ASN A 170 1.61 13.84 -6.52
C ASN A 170 0.47 14.35 -7.42
N LEU A 171 0.57 14.16 -8.74
CA LEU A 171 -0.49 14.51 -9.68
C LEU A 171 -1.73 13.64 -9.50
N LEU A 172 -1.57 12.32 -9.33
CA LEU A 172 -2.69 11.40 -9.11
C LEU A 172 -3.43 11.70 -7.81
N VAL A 173 -2.70 12.08 -6.76
CA VAL A 173 -3.28 12.34 -5.44
C VAL A 173 -3.92 13.72 -5.39
N GLY A 174 -3.28 14.73 -5.97
CA GLY A 174 -3.92 16.03 -6.20
C GLY A 174 -5.16 15.90 -7.09
N ALA A 175 -5.16 15.00 -8.07
CA ALA A 175 -6.36 14.71 -8.85
C ALA A 175 -7.43 14.00 -8.00
N ALA A 176 -7.05 13.03 -7.16
CA ALA A 176 -7.97 12.28 -6.31
C ALA A 176 -8.60 13.17 -5.22
N SER A 177 -7.88 14.16 -4.67
CA SER A 177 -8.47 15.09 -3.70
C SER A 177 -9.62 15.90 -4.31
N HIS A 178 -9.65 16.05 -5.64
CA HIS A 178 -10.68 16.81 -6.34
C HIS A 178 -11.64 15.97 -7.19
N SER A 179 -11.45 14.65 -7.28
CA SER A 179 -12.29 13.75 -8.07
C SER A 179 -12.82 12.59 -7.23
N ALA A 180 -14.13 12.59 -6.96
CA ALA A 180 -14.80 11.50 -6.26
C ALA A 180 -14.69 10.19 -7.06
N SER A 181 -14.84 10.27 -8.39
CA SER A 181 -14.72 9.12 -9.29
C SER A 181 -13.34 8.47 -9.23
N LEU A 182 -12.28 9.26 -9.08
CA LEU A 182 -10.91 8.77 -8.93
C LEU A 182 -10.66 8.20 -7.53
N ARG A 183 -11.21 8.82 -6.48
CA ARG A 183 -11.14 8.26 -5.11
C ARG A 183 -11.79 6.89 -5.03
N ASP A 184 -12.99 6.74 -5.57
CA ASP A 184 -13.70 5.47 -5.58
C ASP A 184 -12.91 4.38 -6.31
N LEU A 185 -12.30 4.74 -7.44
CA LEU A 185 -11.50 3.80 -8.22
C LEU A 185 -10.23 3.37 -7.47
N LEU A 186 -9.56 4.31 -6.81
CA LEU A 186 -8.42 4.00 -5.95
C LEU A 186 -8.87 3.14 -4.76
N ALA A 187 -10.01 3.44 -4.14
CA ALA A 187 -10.55 2.67 -3.02
C ALA A 187 -10.86 1.21 -3.42
N THR A 188 -11.55 0.99 -4.55
CA THR A 188 -11.85 -0.37 -5.06
C THR A 188 -10.58 -1.17 -5.38
N TYR A 189 -9.53 -0.49 -5.86
CA TYR A 189 -8.25 -1.16 -6.11
C TYR A 189 -7.53 -1.50 -4.80
N LEU A 190 -7.41 -0.52 -3.90
CA LEU A 190 -6.73 -0.68 -2.61
C LEU A 190 -7.44 -1.67 -1.68
N SER A 191 -8.76 -1.83 -1.77
CA SER A 191 -9.51 -2.83 -1.02
C SER A 191 -9.36 -4.26 -1.56
N GLY A 192 -8.67 -4.44 -2.70
CA GLY A 192 -8.50 -5.74 -3.35
C GLY A 192 -9.77 -6.24 -4.06
N GLU A 193 -10.81 -5.41 -4.19
CA GLU A 193 -12.04 -5.72 -4.94
C GLU A 193 -11.81 -5.75 -6.46
N ALA A 194 -10.73 -5.12 -6.93
CA ALA A 194 -10.34 -5.13 -8.34
C ALA A 194 -8.89 -5.56 -8.54
N SER A 195 -8.68 -6.59 -9.36
CA SER A 195 -7.34 -6.90 -9.91
C SER A 195 -6.81 -5.75 -10.77
N TYR A 196 -5.52 -5.73 -11.06
CA TYR A 196 -4.92 -4.64 -11.84
C TYR A 196 -5.55 -4.49 -13.23
N GLN A 197 -5.97 -5.60 -13.84
CA GLN A 197 -6.67 -5.60 -15.12
C GLN A 197 -8.05 -4.95 -15.04
N VAL A 198 -8.76 -5.18 -13.94
CA VAL A 198 -10.06 -4.57 -13.66
C VAL A 198 -9.89 -3.09 -13.36
N ALA A 199 -8.92 -2.70 -12.53
CA ALA A 199 -8.60 -1.30 -12.23
C ALA A 199 -8.26 -0.50 -13.50
N ARG A 200 -7.43 -1.06 -14.40
CA ARG A 200 -7.10 -0.43 -15.69
C ARG A 200 -8.33 -0.25 -16.59
N THR A 201 -9.26 -1.19 -16.56
CA THR A 201 -10.51 -1.15 -17.34
C THR A 201 -11.47 -0.12 -16.76
N LEU A 202 -11.61 -0.08 -15.43
CA LEU A 202 -12.38 0.92 -14.71
C LEU A 202 -11.84 2.33 -14.97
N LEU A 203 -10.51 2.50 -15.00
CA LEU A 203 -9.88 3.79 -15.27
C LEU A 203 -10.21 4.27 -16.68
N ARG A 204 -10.15 3.39 -17.68
CA ARG A 204 -10.54 3.71 -19.06
C ARG A 204 -12.01 4.11 -19.16
N ARG A 205 -12.90 3.40 -18.46
CA ARG A 205 -14.34 3.68 -18.45
C ARG A 205 -14.69 4.98 -17.73
N ARG A 206 -14.01 5.28 -16.61
CA ARG A 206 -14.26 6.48 -15.78
C ARG A 206 -13.45 7.70 -16.23
N ARG A 207 -12.59 7.56 -17.25
CA ARG A 207 -11.70 8.62 -17.74
C ARG A 207 -12.43 9.94 -18.06
N GLY A 208 -13.62 9.87 -18.66
CA GLY A 208 -14.43 11.04 -18.99
C GLY A 208 -14.96 11.78 -17.75
N ALA A 209 -15.43 11.05 -16.74
CA ALA A 209 -15.89 11.62 -15.47
C ALA A 209 -14.72 12.25 -14.69
N ILE A 210 -13.59 11.55 -14.61
CA ILE A 210 -12.36 12.05 -13.96
C ILE A 210 -11.88 13.33 -14.65
N LEU A 211 -11.81 13.36 -15.98
CA LEU A 211 -11.44 14.57 -16.73
C LEU A 211 -12.45 15.71 -16.52
N GLY A 212 -13.75 15.42 -16.50
CA GLY A 212 -14.80 16.42 -16.26
C GLY A 212 -14.72 17.05 -14.86
N GLU A 213 -14.49 16.23 -13.84
CA GLU A 213 -14.31 16.67 -12.44
C GLU A 213 -13.05 17.53 -12.30
N LEU A 214 -11.94 17.16 -12.96
CA LEU A 214 -10.69 17.91 -12.93
C LEU A 214 -10.75 19.22 -13.75
N ILE A 215 -11.44 19.23 -14.89
CA ILE A 215 -11.62 20.42 -15.74
C ILE A 215 -12.65 21.39 -15.15
N GLY A 216 -13.66 20.89 -14.42
CA GLY A 216 -14.67 21.71 -13.74
C GLY A 216 -14.09 22.67 -12.69
N ILE A 217 -12.89 22.40 -12.20
CA ILE A 217 -12.14 23.24 -11.25
C ILE A 217 -11.51 24.45 -11.96
N GLY A 218 -11.09 24.28 -13.23
CA GLY A 218 -10.54 25.37 -14.05
C GLY A 218 -11.57 26.43 -14.47
N LYS A 219 -12.87 26.20 -14.24
CA LYS A 219 -13.95 27.16 -14.48
C LYS A 219 -14.47 27.86 -13.21
N LYS A 220 -13.90 27.59 -12.04
CA LYS A 220 -14.34 28.13 -10.74
C LYS A 220 -13.26 28.97 -10.02
N PHE A 221 -12.41 29.66 -10.77
CA PHE A 221 -11.63 30.80 -10.25
C PHE A 221 -11.73 31.96 -11.26
N PRO A 222 -12.03 33.21 -10.83
CA PRO A 222 -11.65 34.40 -11.58
C PRO A 222 -10.13 34.56 -11.63
#